data_AF-A0A736RHZ5-F1
#
_entry.id   AF-A0A736RHZ5-F1
#
_cell.length_a   1.000
_cell.length_b   1.000
_cell.length_c   1.000
_cell.angle_alpha   90.00
_cell.angle_beta   90.00
_cell.angle_gamma   90.00
#
_symmetry.space_group_name_H-M   'P 1'
#
loop_
_entity.id
_entity.type
_entity.pdbx_description
1 polymer ?
#
loop_
_entity_poly.entity_id
_entity_poly.type
_entity_poly.pdbx_seq_one_letter_code
_entity_poly.pdbx_strand_id
1 'polypeptide(L)' 'MIDFKSMIEKESVYDVVSFFAGSKKGIGYPQLDNFFVRYRFDVVGNGELLKTFEEMRRNGIVDWGDKML' A
#
# COMPACT_ATOMS: atom_id res chain seq x y z
N MET A 1 10.17 17.88 0.33
CA MET A 1 8.85 17.33 -0.07
C MET A 1 9.04 15.86 -0.35
N ILE A 2 8.20 14.98 0.19
CA ILE A 2 8.35 13.53 0.01
C ILE A 2 8.03 13.17 -1.45
N ASP A 3 8.89 12.39 -2.10
CA ASP A 3 8.67 11.89 -3.46
C ASP A 3 7.92 10.55 -3.42
N PHE A 4 6.59 10.64 -3.39
CA PHE A 4 5.73 9.45 -3.37
C PHE A 4 5.84 8.61 -4.64
N LYS A 5 6.10 9.21 -5.80
CA LYS A 5 6.22 8.46 -7.05
C LYS A 5 7.42 7.53 -6.99
N SER A 6 8.60 8.06 -6.65
CA SER A 6 9.80 7.24 -6.53
C SER A 6 9.67 6.18 -5.44
N MET A 7 8.90 6.45 -4.37
CA MET A 7 8.66 5.47 -3.32
C MET A 7 7.83 4.27 -3.83
N ILE A 8 6.72 4.53 -4.55
CA ILE A 8 5.90 3.46 -5.14
C ILE A 8 6.69 2.66 -6.18
N GLU A 9 7.49 3.34 -7.01
CA GLU A 9 8.23 2.71 -8.12
C GLU A 9 9.41 1.85 -7.65
N LYS A 10 10.09 2.21 -6.55
CA LYS A 10 11.39 1.62 -6.18
C LYS A 10 11.40 0.80 -4.90
N GLU A 11 10.55 1.13 -3.93
CA GLU A 11 10.53 0.43 -2.65
C GLU A 11 9.79 -0.91 -2.73
N SER A 12 9.98 -1.76 -1.73
CA SER A 12 9.23 -3.01 -1.64
C SER A 12 7.74 -2.74 -1.40
N VAL A 13 6.86 -3.63 -1.87
CA VAL A 13 5.41 -3.51 -1.62
C VAL A 13 5.12 -3.50 -0.12
N TYR A 14 5.84 -4.30 0.65
CA TYR A 14 5.72 -4.37 2.10
C TYR A 14 6.04 -3.04 2.78
N ASP A 15 7.14 -2.37 2.39
CA ASP A 15 7.54 -1.10 3.01
C ASP A 15 6.57 0.02 2.65
N VAL A 16 6.12 0.05 1.40
CA VAL A 16 5.10 0.99 0.92
C VAL A 16 3.78 0.81 1.70
N VAL A 17 3.29 -0.43 1.81
CA VAL A 17 2.06 -0.74 2.57
C VAL A 17 2.26 -0.40 4.06
N SER A 18 3.42 -0.69 4.64
CA SER A 18 3.74 -0.37 6.04
C SER A 18 3.69 1.13 6.30
N PHE A 19 4.30 1.91 5.40
CA PHE A 19 4.34 3.36 5.51
C PHE A 19 2.94 3.98 5.39
N PHE A 20 2.20 3.58 4.36
CA PHE A 20 0.91 4.19 4.05
C PHE A 20 -0.25 3.66 4.90
N ALA A 21 -0.37 2.35 5.04
CA ALA A 21 -1.52 1.71 5.69
C ALA A 21 -1.22 1.25 7.12
N GLY A 22 0.04 1.13 7.54
CA GLY A 22 0.42 0.77 8.91
C GLY A 22 0.19 1.90 9.93
N SER A 23 0.10 3.16 9.46
CA SER A 23 -0.18 4.30 10.34
C SER A 23 -1.67 4.43 10.67
N LYS A 24 -1.98 4.91 11.89
CA LYS A 24 -3.36 5.29 12.29
C LYS A 24 -3.91 6.45 11.47
N LYS A 25 -3.04 7.35 10.99
CA LYS A 25 -3.39 8.47 10.09
C LYS A 25 -2.99 8.18 8.63
N GLY A 26 -2.90 6.90 8.31
CA GLY A 26 -2.52 6.40 7.00
C GLY A 26 -3.66 6.48 5.99
N ILE A 27 -3.46 5.85 4.85
CA ILE A 27 -4.50 5.65 3.83
C ILE A 27 -4.90 4.17 3.77
N GLY A 28 -6.12 3.91 3.31
CA GLY A 28 -6.67 2.57 3.17
C GLY A 28 -6.23 1.88 1.88
N TYR A 29 -6.62 0.61 1.76
CA TYR A 29 -6.35 -0.19 0.56
C TYR A 29 -6.79 0.49 -0.74
N PRO A 30 -8.00 1.09 -0.86
CA PRO A 30 -8.44 1.69 -2.12
C PRO A 30 -7.53 2.83 -2.61
N GLN A 31 -7.05 3.69 -1.70
CA GLN A 31 -6.13 4.77 -2.08
C GLN A 31 -4.75 4.21 -2.43
N LEU A 32 -4.29 3.19 -1.72
CA LEU A 32 -3.03 2.52 -2.01
C LEU A 32 -3.04 1.83 -3.38
N ASP A 33 -4.13 1.13 -3.68
CA ASP A 33 -4.39 0.51 -4.99
C ASP A 33 -4.30 1.53 -6.12
N ASN A 34 -4.93 2.71 -5.97
CA ASN A 34 -4.83 3.79 -6.95
C ASN A 34 -3.37 4.27 -7.19
N PHE A 35 -2.53 4.33 -6.15
CA PHE A 35 -1.11 4.67 -6.31
C PHE A 35 -0.36 3.62 -7.13
N PHE A 36 -0.56 2.34 -6.80
CA PHE A 36 0.08 1.24 -7.53
C PHE A 36 -0.44 1.13 -8.96
N VAL A 37 -1.74 1.28 -9.21
CA VAL A 37 -2.31 1.32 -10.58
C VAL A 37 -1.63 2.39 -11.42
N ARG A 38 -1.34 3.56 -10.83
CA ARG A 38 -0.76 4.69 -11.56
C ARG A 38 0.74 4.58 -11.82
N TYR A 39 1.50 4.06 -10.85
CA TYR A 39 2.97 4.15 -10.87
C TYR A 39 3.68 2.80 -10.94
N ARG A 40 2.98 1.68 -10.66
CA ARG A 40 3.58 0.33 -10.65
C ARG A 40 2.50 -0.74 -10.84
N PHE A 41 1.84 -0.71 -11.99
CA PHE A 41 0.65 -1.53 -12.28
C PHE A 41 0.92 -3.04 -12.24
N ASP A 42 2.15 -3.47 -12.55
CA ASP A 42 2.59 -4.87 -12.48
C ASP A 42 2.32 -5.51 -11.10
N VAL A 43 2.51 -4.75 -10.02
CA VAL A 43 2.23 -5.20 -8.64
C VAL A 43 0.74 -5.48 -8.44
N VAL A 44 -0.14 -4.69 -9.05
CA VAL A 44 -1.60 -4.91 -9.00
C VAL A 44 -1.99 -6.07 -9.90
N GLY A 45 -1.50 -6.07 -11.16
CA GLY A 45 -1.81 -7.08 -12.16
C GLY A 45 -1.38 -8.50 -11.78
N ASN A 46 -0.28 -8.63 -11.03
CA ASN A 46 0.20 -9.91 -10.51
C ASN A 46 -0.45 -10.32 -9.17
N GLY A 47 -1.31 -9.46 -8.60
CA GLY A 47 -1.93 -9.65 -7.29
C GLY A 47 -0.97 -9.58 -6.11
N GLU A 48 0.22 -9.00 -6.30
CA GLU A 48 1.24 -8.86 -5.25
C GLU A 48 0.75 -7.91 -4.14
N LEU A 49 0.15 -6.77 -4.49
CA LEU A 49 -0.40 -5.83 -3.50
C LEU A 49 -1.42 -6.50 -2.57
N LEU A 50 -2.39 -7.21 -3.14
CA LEU A 50 -3.45 -7.86 -2.36
C LEU A 50 -2.89 -8.93 -1.43
N LYS A 51 -1.96 -9.77 -1.93
CA LYS A 51 -1.32 -10.81 -1.14
C LYS A 51 -0.54 -10.23 0.03
N THR A 52 0.33 -9.25 -0.24
CA THR A 52 1.12 -8.57 0.79
C THR A 52 0.21 -7.89 1.83
N PHE A 53 -0.84 -7.20 1.39
CA PHE A 53 -1.76 -6.52 2.28
C PHE A 53 -2.51 -7.51 3.21
N GLU A 54 -3.02 -8.62 2.68
CA GLU A 54 -3.70 -9.64 3.48
C GLU A 54 -2.75 -10.35 4.46
N GLU A 55 -1.52 -10.65 4.04
CA GLU A 55 -0.50 -11.18 4.96
C GLU A 55 -0.21 -10.22 6.11
N MET A 56 -0.02 -8.93 5.81
CA MET A 56 0.20 -7.90 6.82
C MET A 56 -1.01 -7.71 7.74
N ARG A 57 -2.22 -7.80 7.19
CA ARG A 57 -3.47 -7.73 7.97
C ARG A 57 -3.60 -8.90 8.92
N ARG A 58 -3.32 -10.12 8.46
CA ARG A 58 -3.30 -11.32 9.31
C ARG A 58 -2.30 -11.21 10.46
N ASN A 59 -1.20 -10.48 10.26
CA ASN A 59 -0.19 -10.20 11.27
C ASN A 59 -0.51 -8.98 12.14
N GLY A 60 -1.66 -8.31 11.93
CA GLY A 60 -2.09 -7.14 12.72
C GLY A 60 -1.32 -5.85 12.41
N ILE A 61 -0.60 -5.79 11.29
CA ILE A 61 0.20 -4.62 10.90
C ILE A 61 -0.67 -3.55 10.24
N VAL A 62 -1.64 -3.99 9.44
CA VAL A 62 -2.60 -3.12 8.73
C VAL A 62 -4.03 -3.61 8.98
N ASP A 63 -5.00 -2.77 8.64
CA ASP A 63 -6.42 -3.11 8.64
C ASP A 63 -7.06 -2.61 7.34
N TRP A 64 -8.16 -3.25 6.92
CA TRP A 64 -8.90 -2.93 5.70
C TRP A 64 -9.50 -1.52 5.70
N GLY A 65 -9.65 -0.92 6.89
CA GLY A 65 -10.52 0.21 7.15
C GLY A 65 -10.50 1.32 6.10
N ASP A 66 -11.64 1.98 5.96
CA ASP A 66 -11.79 3.27 5.29
C ASP A 66 -11.01 4.33 6.07
N LYS A 67 -9.68 4.30 5.93
CA LYS A 67 -8.81 5.38 6.38
C LYS A 67 -8.95 6.48 5.36
N MET A 68 -10.02 7.23 5.48
CA MET A 68 -10.10 8.57 4.93
C MET A 68 -9.33 9.48 5.89
N LEU A 69 -8.52 10.36 5.31
CA LEU A 69 -7.72 11.39 5.99
C LEU A 69 -8.37 11.92 7.28
#